data_AF-A0A822HLV0-F1
#
_entry.id   AF-A0A822HLV0-F1
#
_cell.length_a   1.000
_cell.length_b   1.000
_cell.length_c   1.000
_cell.angle_alpha   90.00
_cell.angle_beta   90.00
_cell.angle_gamma   90.00
#
_symmetry.space_group_name_H-M   'P 1'
#
loop_
_entity.id
_entity.type
_entity.pdbx_description
1 polymer ?
#
loop_
_entity_poly.entity_id
_entity_poly.type
_entity_poly.pdbx_seq_one_letter_code
_entity_poly.pdbx_strand_id
1 'polypeptide(L)' 'MSINEADVWKDDTESIYNITGDIEFDNVDFIYPSRKEAPVLRNLSLVARAGETTALVGSSGS' A
#
# COMPACT_ATOMS: atom_id res chain seq x y z
N MET A 1 0.07 -27.74 -2.13
CA MET A 1 -0.98 -26.70 -2.25
C MET A 1 -0.86 -26.16 -3.66
N SER A 2 -1.70 -26.64 -4.58
CA SER A 2 -1.65 -26.22 -5.98
C SER A 2 -2.50 -24.96 -6.11
N ILE A 3 -1.87 -23.85 -6.48
CA ILE A 3 -2.58 -22.63 -6.87
C ILE A 3 -3.13 -22.86 -8.28
N ASN A 4 -4.42 -22.59 -8.49
CA ASN A 4 -5.04 -22.64 -9.82
C ASN A 4 -4.81 -21.29 -10.51
N GLU A 5 -4.29 -21.32 -11.74
CA GLU A 5 -3.95 -20.12 -12.53
C GLU A 5 -5.17 -19.24 -12.86
N ALA A 6 -6.38 -19.78 -12.73
CA ALA A 6 -7.64 -19.09 -12.98
C ALA A 6 -8.04 -18.06 -11.90
N ASP A 7 -7.42 -18.10 -10.71
CA ASP A 7 -7.69 -17.12 -9.64
C ASP A 7 -6.83 -15.85 -9.76
N VAL A 8 -5.87 -15.83 -10.70
CA VAL A 8 -4.88 -14.74 -10.81
C VAL A 8 -5.43 -13.51 -11.54
N TRP A 9 -6.48 -13.67 -12.36
CA TRP A 9 -7.05 -12.60 -13.17
C TRP A 9 -8.57 -12.61 -13.08
N LYS A 10 -9.09 -12.02 -12.01
CA LYS A 10 -10.52 -11.79 -11.85
C LYS A 10 -10.86 -10.44 -12.49
N ASP A 11 -11.51 -10.48 -13.66
CA ASP A 11 -11.96 -9.30 -14.39
C ASP A 11 -13.21 -8.72 -13.72
N ASP A 12 -13.06 -8.11 -12.53
CA ASP A 12 -14.12 -7.39 -11.83
C ASP A 12 -14.22 -5.94 -12.36
N THR A 13 -14.33 -5.80 -13.69
CA THR A 13 -14.29 -4.51 -14.42
C THR A 13 -15.52 -3.61 -14.21
N GLU A 14 -16.57 -4.09 -13.55
CA GLU A 14 -17.84 -3.36 -13.42
C GLU A 14 -17.82 -2.19 -12.42
N SER A 15 -16.79 -2.00 -11.59
CA SER A 15 -16.78 -0.91 -10.57
C SER A 15 -15.63 0.09 -10.65
N ILE A 16 -14.73 -0.03 -11.61
CA ILE A 16 -13.55 0.85 -11.75
C ILE A 16 -13.84 2.24 -12.35
N TYR A 17 -15.10 2.53 -12.72
CA TYR A 17 -15.46 3.79 -13.38
C TYR A 17 -15.60 5.00 -12.43
N ASN A 18 -15.60 4.81 -11.10
CA ASN A 18 -15.77 5.89 -10.11
C ASN A 18 -14.67 5.89 -9.04
N ILE A 19 -13.40 5.94 -9.47
CA ILE A 19 -12.26 6.05 -8.55
C ILE A 19 -11.94 7.53 -8.32
N THR A 20 -12.01 8.01 -7.07
CA THR A 20 -11.67 9.41 -6.73
C THR A 20 -10.17 9.65 -6.77
N GLY A 21 -9.36 8.63 -6.48
CA GLY A 21 -7.89 8.71 -6.46
C GLY A 21 -7.31 9.06 -5.09
N ASP A 22 -8.12 9.07 -4.04
CA ASP A 22 -7.62 9.17 -2.66
C ASP A 22 -6.87 7.88 -2.28
N ILE A 23 -5.74 8.04 -1.61
CA ILE A 23 -4.90 6.93 -1.13
C ILE A 23 -4.79 7.03 0.38
N GLU A 24 -5.07 5.92 1.07
CA GLU A 24 -4.99 5.82 2.52
C GLU A 24 -4.08 4.66 2.93
N PHE A 25 -3.17 4.94 3.84
CA PHE A 25 -2.46 3.98 4.66
C PHE A 25 -3.11 4.03 6.04
N ASP A 26 -3.48 2.87 6.58
CA ASP A 26 -4.05 2.77 7.92
C ASP A 26 -3.29 1.73 8.74
N ASN A 27 -2.66 2.19 9.84
CA ASN A 27 -1.92 1.40 10.80
C ASN A 27 -0.91 0.43 10.16
N VAL A 28 -0.18 0.88 9.15
CA VAL A 28 0.70 0.02 8.34
C VAL A 28 2.03 -0.25 9.06
N ASP A 29 2.30 -1.53 9.33
CA ASP A 29 3.61 -2.05 9.70
C ASP A 29 4.28 -2.69 8.47
N PHE A 30 5.55 -2.38 8.24
CA PHE A 30 6.30 -2.94 7.11
C PHE A 30 7.72 -3.32 7.49
N ILE A 31 8.15 -4.49 7.01
CA ILE A 31 9.50 -5.01 7.19
C ILE A 31 9.99 -5.68 5.90
N TYR A 32 11.23 -5.42 5.52
CA TYR A 32 11.85 -6.13 4.41
C TYR A 32 12.09 -7.61 4.78
N PRO A 33 11.68 -8.59 3.95
CA PRO A 33 11.88 -10.01 4.23
C PRO A 33 13.35 -10.41 4.45
N SER A 34 14.28 -9.69 3.82
CA SER A 34 15.72 -9.87 3.96
C SER A 34 16.29 -9.37 5.29
N ARG A 35 15.54 -8.54 6.04
CA ARG A 35 15.97 -7.93 7.31
C ARG A 35 14.85 -7.97 8.35
N LYS A 36 14.50 -9.19 8.78
CA LYS A 36 13.38 -9.47 9.70
C LYS A 36 13.49 -8.86 11.10
N GLU A 37 14.63 -8.30 11.47
CA GLU A 37 14.83 -7.66 12.79
C GLU A 37 14.73 -6.12 12.74
N ALA A 38 14.58 -5.54 11.55
CA ALA A 38 14.52 -4.09 11.38
C ALA A 38 13.25 -3.66 10.63
N PRO A 39 12.13 -3.45 11.35
CA PRO A 39 10.94 -2.86 10.74
C PRO A 39 11.23 -1.45 10.24
N VAL A 40 10.72 -1.12 9.05
CA VAL A 40 10.93 0.16 8.37
C VAL A 40 9.74 1.09 8.51
N LEU A 41 8.52 0.56 8.51
CA LEU A 41 7.34 1.32 8.90
C LEU A 41 6.76 0.70 10.17
N ARG A 42 6.36 1.55 11.11
CA ARG A 42 5.65 1.13 12.33
C ARG A 42 4.39 1.95 12.47
N ASN A 43 3.24 1.30 12.41
CA ASN A 43 1.93 1.92 12.61
C ASN A 43 1.73 3.22 11.80
N LEU A 44 2.13 3.23 10.51
CA LEU A 44 1.98 4.40 9.66
C LEU A 44 0.52 4.56 9.23
N SER A 45 -0.09 5.70 9.57
CA SER A 45 -1.34 6.16 8.98
C SER A 45 -1.13 7.46 8.19
N LEU A 46 -1.57 7.50 6.94
CA LEU A 46 -1.37 8.61 6.01
C LEU A 46 -2.51 8.67 5.01
N VAL A 47 -3.02 9.86 4.72
CA VAL A 47 -3.97 10.08 3.63
C VAL A 47 -3.35 11.02 2.59
N ALA A 48 -3.19 10.54 1.37
CA ALA A 48 -2.84 11.36 0.21
C ALA A 48 -4.10 11.61 -0.62
N ARG A 49 -4.54 12.87 -0.66
CA ARG A 49 -5.78 13.27 -1.32
C ARG A 49 -5.61 13.40 -2.82
N ALA A 50 -6.66 13.05 -3.57
CA ALA A 50 -6.69 13.22 -5.01
C ALA A 50 -6.45 14.68 -5.41
N GLY A 51 -5.55 14.89 -6.38
CA GLY A 51 -5.20 16.22 -6.88
C GLY A 51 -4.21 17.01 -6.02
N GLU A 52 -3.74 16.44 -4.91
CA GLU A 52 -2.75 17.06 -4.03
C GLU A 52 -1.40 16.35 -4.10
N THR A 53 -0.33 17.09 -3.78
CA THR A 53 1.01 16.52 -3.64
C THR A 53 1.32 16.34 -2.16
N THR A 54 1.46 15.08 -1.73
CA THR A 54 1.92 14.73 -0.38
C THR A 54 3.43 14.48 -0.40
N ALA A 55 4.18 15.14 0.49
CA ALA A 55 5.62 14.95 0.61
C ALA A 55 5.96 14.17 1.90
N LEU A 56 6.76 13.12 1.76
CA LEU A 56 7.33 12.37 2.89
C LEU A 56 8.72 12.90 3.18
N VAL A 57 8.94 13.32 4.43
CA VAL A 57 10.22 13.87 4.90
C VAL A 57 10.65 13.18 6.18
N GLY A 58 11.96 12.95 6.32
CA GLY A 58 12.52 12.24 7.46
C GLY A 58 14.04 12.21 7.43
N SER A 59 14.66 11.84 8.55
CA SER A 59 16.09 11.55 8.61
C SER A 59 16.41 10.24 7.88
N SER A 60 17.66 10.03 7.48
CA SER A 60 18.07 8.74 6.90
C SER A 60 17.70 7.58 7.83
N GLY A 61 16.85 6.66 7.35
CA GLY A 61 16.41 5.48 8.08
C GLY A 61 15.22 5.67 9.04
N SER A 62 14.48 6.79 8.97
CA SER A 62 13.20 7.00 9.65
C SER A 62 12.02 6.32 8.97
#